data_AF-A0A8J8PIS1-F1
#
_entry.id   AF-A0A8J8PIS1-F1
#
_cell.length_a   1.000
_cell.length_b   1.000
_cell.length_c   1.000
_cell.angle_alpha   90.00
_cell.angle_beta   90.00
_cell.angle_gamma   90.00
#
_symmetry.space_group_name_H-M   'P 1'
#
loop_
_entity.id
_entity.type
_entity.pdbx_description
1 polymer ?
#
loop_
_entity_poly.entity_id
_entity_poly.type
_entity_poly.pdbx_seq_one_letter_code
_entity_poly.pdbx_strand_id
1 'polypeptide(L)' 'IEVHIKNSIINLDKPPGPTSHEVAYWVKKMLNVNKAGHGGTLEPL' A
#
# COMPACT_ATOMS: atom_id res chain seq x y z
N ILE A 1 8.93 -2.72 17.19
CA ILE A 1 8.59 -2.09 15.87
C ILE A 1 7.95 -3.09 14.90
N GLU A 2 8.50 -4.30 14.73
CA GLU A 2 7.99 -5.32 13.78
C GLU A 2 6.50 -5.66 13.97
N VAL A 3 6.05 -5.85 15.22
CA VAL A 3 4.63 -6.11 15.54
C VAL A 3 3.71 -4.99 15.05
N HIS A 4 4.17 -3.73 15.08
CA HIS A 4 3.38 -2.60 14.58
C HIS A 4 3.29 -2.62 13.07
N ILE A 5 4.39 -2.87 12.36
CA ILE A 5 4.41 -2.96 10.89
C ILE A 5 3.49 -4.10 10.42
N LYS A 6 3.55 -5.26 11.08
CA LYS A 6 2.71 -6.42 10.73
C LYS A 6 1.20 -6.14 10.88
N ASN A 7 0.83 -5.26 11.80
CA ASN A 7 -0.56 -4.95 12.15
C ASN A 7 -0.94 -3.48 11.84
N SER A 8 -0.24 -2.83 10.92
CA SER A 8 -0.47 -1.41 10.61
C SER A 8 -1.52 -1.19 9.52
N ILE A 9 -2.13 0.00 9.56
CA ILE A 9 -2.87 0.59 8.45
C ILE A 9 -2.13 1.88 8.06
N ILE A 10 -1.98 2.12 6.76
CA ILE A 10 -1.36 3.34 6.24
C ILE A 10 -2.45 4.15 5.57
N ASN A 11 -2.70 5.36 6.08
CA ASN A 11 -3.53 6.34 5.40
C ASN A 11 -2.71 6.97 4.27
N LEU A 12 -2.82 6.40 3.07
CA LEU A 12 -1.97 6.72 1.93
C LEU A 12 -2.68 7.66 0.97
N ASP A 13 -2.03 8.79 0.66
CA ASP A 13 -2.44 9.68 -0.41
C ASP A 13 -1.92 9.13 -1.75
N LYS A 14 -2.83 8.60 -2.58
CA LYS A 14 -2.46 7.90 -3.82
C LYS A 14 -2.15 8.91 -4.92
N PRO A 15 -0.95 8.92 -5.52
CA PRO A 15 -0.68 9.83 -6.63
C PRO A 15 -1.51 9.49 -7.89
N PRO A 16 -1.74 10.47 -8.78
CA PRO A 16 -2.31 10.23 -10.12
C PRO A 16 -1.35 9.39 -10.98
N GLY A 17 -1.87 8.60 -11.92
CA GLY A 17 -1.08 7.70 -12.78
C GLY A 17 -1.18 6.20 -12.40
N PRO A 18 -0.62 5.74 -11.27
CA PRO A 18 -0.60 4.30 -10.97
C PRO A 18 -1.95 3.79 -10.46
N THR A 19 -2.21 2.51 -10.70
CA THR A 19 -3.33 1.78 -10.13
C THR A 19 -3.18 1.59 -8.62
N SER A 20 -4.30 1.33 -7.93
CA SER A 20 -4.28 1.02 -6.49
C SER A 20 -3.46 -0.25 -6.16
N HIS A 21 -3.43 -1.21 -7.09
CA HIS A 21 -2.62 -2.43 -6.96
C HIS A 21 -1.12 -2.15 -7.04
N GLU A 22 -0.67 -1.31 -7.97
CA GLU A 22 0.74 -0.93 -8.10
C GLU A 22 1.24 -0.19 -6.86
N VAL A 23 0.45 0.75 -6.33
CA VAL A 23 0.82 1.49 -5.12
C VAL A 23 0.91 0.56 -3.90
N ALA A 24 -0.04 -0.36 -3.72
CA ALA A 24 0.04 -1.37 -2.66
C ALA A 24 1.28 -2.29 -2.82
N TYR A 25 1.65 -2.63 -4.06
CA TYR A 25 2.86 -3.40 -4.35
C TYR A 25 4.14 -2.62 -4.01
N TRP A 26 4.19 -1.32 -4.30
CA TRP A 26 5.33 -0.47 -3.92
C TRP A 26 5.51 -0.40 -2.40
N VAL A 27 4.43 -0.17 -1.66
CA VAL A 27 4.46 -0.18 -0.19
C VAL A 27 4.97 -1.52 0.35
N LYS A 28 4.48 -2.65 -0.22
CA LYS A 28 4.97 -3.99 0.12
C LYS A 28 6.49 -4.11 -0.03
N LYS A 29 7.03 -3.61 -1.16
CA LYS A 29 8.46 -3.64 -1.46
C LYS A 29 9.27 -2.71 -0.56
N MET A 30 8.81 -1.48 -0.34
CA MET A 30 9.48 -0.48 0.49
C MET A 30 9.62 -0.93 1.94
N LEU A 31 8.57 -1.56 2.50
CA LEU A 31 8.58 -2.04 3.89
C LEU A 31 9.10 -3.49 4.03
N ASN A 32 9.48 -4.13 2.92
CA ASN A 32 9.93 -5.52 2.87
C ASN A 32 8.99 -6.51 3.59
N VAL A 33 7.68 -6.38 3.34
CA VAL A 33 6.65 -7.24 3.97
C VAL A 33 6.12 -8.28 2.99
N ASN A 34 5.62 -9.40 3.53
CA ASN A 34 5.10 -10.50 2.70
C ASN A 34 3.73 -10.20 2.08
N LYS A 35 2.93 -9.32 2.70
CA LYS A 35 1.58 -8.98 2.27
C LYS A 35 1.29 -7.51 2.49
N ALA A 36 0.67 -6.88 1.49
CA ALA A 36 0.02 -5.59 1.57
C ALA A 36 -1.21 -5.63 0.64
N GLY A 37 -2.20 -4.80 0.93
CA GLY A 37 -3.41 -4.65 0.11
C GLY A 37 -4.01 -3.25 0.31
N HIS A 38 -5.04 -2.91 -0.47
CA HIS A 38 -5.77 -1.66 -0.35
C HIS A 38 -7.24 -1.92 0.01
N GLY A 39 -7.87 -0.95 0.67
CA GLY A 39 -9.26 -1.07 1.16
C GLY A 39 -10.33 -0.87 0.08
N GLY A 40 -9.94 -0.38 -1.10
CA GLY A 40 -10.82 -0.15 -2.25
C GLY A 40 -9.99 0.34 -3.43
N THR A 41 -10.49 0.16 -4.65
CA THR A 41 -9.81 0.63 -5.86
C THR A 41 -10.17 2.09 -6.12
N LEU A 42 -9.17 2.95 -6.14
CA LEU A 42 -9.26 4.26 -6.78
C LEU A 42 -8.78 4.11 -8.22
N GLU A 43 -9.63 4.55 -9.15
CA GLU A 43 -9.29 4.57 -10.57
C GLU A 43 -8.07 5.49 -10.81
N PRO A 44 -7.17 5.12 -11.73
CA PRO A 44 -6.15 6.04 -12.22
C PRO A 44 -6.79 7.31 -12.80
N LEU A 45 -6.17 8.45 -12.48
CA LEU A 45 -6.42 9.72 -13.18
C LEU A 45 -5.54 9.79 -14.43
#